data_AF-A0A520FB06-F1
#
_entry.id   AF-A0A520FB06-F1
#
_cell.length_a   1.000
_cell.length_b   1.000
_cell.length_c   1.000
_cell.angle_alpha   90.00
_cell.angle_beta   90.00
_cell.angle_gamma   90.00
#
_symmetry.space_group_name_H-M   'P 1'
#
loop_
_entity.id
_entity.type
_entity.pdbx_description
1 polymer ?
#
loop_
_entity_poly.entity_id
_entity_poly.type
_entity_poly.pdbx_seq_one_letter_code
_entity_poly.pdbx_strand_id
1 'polypeptide(L)'
;MSSVKDLRRSEAGGVTVEAAIAIVSIVAVVVLCVGAITAATLHVRCVDSAREAARLAARGDRESAISTAVTVAPPRADVEVRTEGEFVVATVRVRSPLLPLVNISAEAVAALEPTVPG
;
A
#
# COMPACT_ATOMS: atom_id res chain seq x y z
N MET A 1 -0.55 -56.54 -23.31
CA MET A 1 0.55 -55.86 -22.60
C MET A 1 0.66 -54.35 -22.86
N SER A 2 -0.04 -53.78 -23.86
CA SER A 2 -0.06 -52.31 -24.12
C SER A 2 -0.91 -51.53 -23.11
N SER A 3 -2.11 -52.04 -22.77
CA SER A 3 -3.07 -51.34 -21.91
C SER A 3 -2.57 -51.01 -20.49
N VAL A 4 -1.64 -51.82 -19.93
CA VAL A 4 -1.06 -51.57 -18.59
C VAL A 4 0.03 -50.50 -18.62
N LYS A 5 0.69 -50.28 -19.78
CA LYS A 5 1.67 -49.20 -19.97
C LYS A 5 1.00 -47.83 -20.10
N ASP A 6 -0.19 -47.78 -20.69
CA ASP A 6 -0.95 -46.54 -20.87
C ASP A 6 -1.55 -46.03 -19.54
N LEU A 7 -2.07 -46.92 -18.68
CA LEU A 7 -2.55 -46.55 -17.33
C LEU A 7 -1.42 -45.97 -16.46
N ARG A 8 -0.25 -46.63 -16.41
CA ARG A 8 0.90 -46.15 -15.61
C ARG A 8 1.43 -44.80 -16.09
N ARG A 9 1.37 -44.52 -17.40
CA ARG A 9 1.79 -43.21 -17.96
C ARG A 9 0.77 -42.11 -17.63
N SER A 10 -0.53 -42.44 -17.60
CA SER A 10 -1.59 -41.51 -17.19
C SER A 10 -1.52 -41.17 -15.69
N GLU A 11 -1.28 -42.16 -14.82
CA GLU A 11 -1.10 -41.89 -13.38
C GLU A 11 0.17 -41.08 -13.09
N ALA A 12 1.31 -41.42 -13.72
CA ALA A 12 2.57 -40.68 -13.56
C ALA A 12 2.46 -39.23 -14.09
N GLY A 13 1.74 -39.03 -15.20
CA GLY A 13 1.40 -37.70 -15.69
C GLY A 13 0.48 -36.95 -14.73
N GLY A 14 -0.54 -37.62 -14.20
CA GLY A 14 -1.50 -37.09 -13.22
C GLY A 14 -0.83 -36.59 -11.94
N VAL A 15 0.04 -37.38 -11.31
CA VAL A 15 0.76 -36.97 -10.09
C VAL A 15 1.72 -35.80 -10.35
N THR A 16 2.29 -35.70 -11.56
CA THR A 16 3.14 -34.57 -11.95
C THR A 16 2.32 -33.30 -12.15
N VAL A 17 1.14 -33.42 -12.78
CA VAL A 17 0.19 -32.30 -12.96
C VAL A 17 -0.33 -31.81 -11.62
N GLU A 18 -0.68 -32.72 -10.71
CA GLU A 18 -1.13 -32.39 -9.36
C GLU A 18 -0.04 -31.66 -8.57
N ALA A 19 1.19 -32.18 -8.59
CA ALA A 19 2.34 -31.51 -7.97
C ALA A 19 2.61 -30.13 -8.59
N ALA A 20 2.50 -30.00 -9.91
CA ALA A 20 2.67 -28.71 -10.59
C ALA A 20 1.58 -27.70 -10.17
N ILE A 21 0.31 -28.12 -10.11
CA ILE A 21 -0.80 -27.27 -9.66
C ILE A 21 -0.61 -26.87 -8.19
N ALA A 22 -0.17 -27.79 -7.33
CA ALA A 22 0.12 -27.50 -5.93
C ALA A 22 1.25 -26.48 -5.77
N ILE A 23 2.34 -26.60 -6.55
CA ILE A 23 3.43 -25.62 -6.52
C ILE A 23 2.95 -24.27 -7.04
N VAL A 24 2.21 -24.23 -8.16
CA VAL A 24 1.68 -22.98 -8.74
C VAL A 24 0.73 -22.29 -7.76
N SER A 25 -0.13 -23.03 -7.06
CA SER A 25 -1.05 -22.45 -6.09
C SER A 25 -0.31 -21.89 -4.88
N ILE A 26 0.70 -22.59 -4.35
CA ILE A 26 1.54 -22.08 -3.26
C ILE A 26 2.27 -20.81 -3.70
N VAL A 27 2.89 -20.82 -4.89
CA VAL A 27 3.58 -19.64 -5.44
C VAL A 27 2.61 -18.46 -5.57
N ALA A 28 1.40 -18.69 -6.09
CA ALA A 28 0.39 -17.64 -6.20
C ALA A 28 0.01 -17.06 -4.82
N VAL A 29 -0.20 -17.91 -3.81
CA VAL A 29 -0.48 -17.47 -2.43
C VAL A 29 0.67 -16.66 -1.86
N VAL A 30 1.92 -17.10 -2.04
CA VAL A 30 3.11 -16.37 -1.55
C VAL A 30 3.20 -14.99 -2.22
N VAL A 31 3.00 -14.90 -3.53
CA VAL A 31 3.00 -13.63 -4.26
C VAL A 31 1.89 -12.71 -3.74
N LEU A 32 0.69 -13.23 -3.48
CA LEU A 32 -0.40 -12.46 -2.89
C LEU A 32 -0.06 -11.97 -1.48
N CYS A 33 0.52 -12.80 -0.63
CA CYS A 33 0.96 -12.41 0.71
C CYS A 33 2.01 -11.30 0.67
N VAL A 34 3.03 -11.42 -0.18
CA VAL A 34 4.06 -10.39 -0.36
C VAL A 34 3.44 -9.08 -0.88
N GLY A 35 2.52 -9.18 -1.84
CA GLY A 35 1.78 -8.03 -2.37
C GLY A 35 0.96 -7.33 -1.28
N ALA A 36 0.25 -8.08 -0.45
CA ALA A 36 -0.55 -7.56 0.66
C ALA A 36 0.32 -6.88 1.72
N ILE A 37 1.44 -7.50 2.13
CA ILE A 37 2.38 -6.91 3.08
C ILE A 37 2.95 -5.61 2.53
N THR A 38 3.37 -5.60 1.26
CA THR A 38 3.91 -4.39 0.62
C THR A 38 2.87 -3.27 0.57
N ALA A 39 1.63 -3.60 0.22
CA ALA A 39 0.53 -2.63 0.21
C ALA A 39 0.24 -2.07 1.62
N ALA A 40 0.24 -2.93 2.64
CA ALA A 40 0.06 -2.51 4.02
C ALA A 40 1.19 -1.57 4.50
N THR A 41 2.44 -1.90 4.19
CA THR A 41 3.58 -1.02 4.51
C THR A 41 3.47 0.34 3.82
N LEU A 42 3.12 0.37 2.53
CA LEU A 42 2.92 1.63 1.81
C LEU A 42 1.78 2.44 2.42
N HIS A 43 0.68 1.80 2.80
CA HIS A 43 -0.46 2.46 3.41
C HIS A 43 -0.10 3.07 4.77
N VAL A 44 0.60 2.34 5.64
CA VAL A 44 1.09 2.86 6.93
C VAL A 44 1.98 4.09 6.72
N ARG A 45 2.93 4.04 5.78
CA ARG A 45 3.79 5.19 5.47
C ARG A 45 3.00 6.40 4.93
N CYS A 46 1.94 6.17 4.16
CA CYS A 46 1.03 7.24 3.73
C CYS A 46 0.27 7.85 4.92
N VAL A 47 -0.23 7.02 5.85
CA VAL A 47 -0.93 7.48 7.06
C VAL A 47 0.00 8.32 7.94
N ASP A 48 1.23 7.84 8.17
CA ASP A 48 2.22 8.54 8.98
C ASP A 48 2.59 9.90 8.36
N SER A 49 2.86 9.93 7.05
CA SER A 49 3.13 11.17 6.31
C SER A 49 1.95 12.15 6.35
N ALA A 50 0.72 11.67 6.12
CA ALA A 50 -0.48 12.50 6.19
C ALA A 50 -0.67 13.10 7.60
N ARG A 51 -0.46 12.28 8.65
CA ARG A 51 -0.59 12.72 10.04
C ARG A 51 0.44 13.80 10.40
N GLU A 52 1.68 13.65 9.95
CA GLU A 52 2.73 14.63 10.17
C GLU A 52 2.41 15.94 9.44
N ALA A 53 1.99 15.87 8.17
CA ALA A 53 1.55 17.04 7.39
C ALA A 53 0.39 17.77 8.06
N ALA A 54 -0.67 17.06 8.45
CA ALA A 54 -1.84 17.66 9.07
C ALA A 54 -1.46 18.39 10.37
N ARG A 55 -0.60 17.79 11.20
CA ARG A 55 -0.14 18.40 12.46
C ARG A 55 0.70 19.65 12.25
N LEU A 56 1.64 19.63 11.31
CA LEU A 56 2.49 20.80 11.03
C LEU A 56 1.69 21.94 10.40
N ALA A 57 0.83 21.62 9.44
CA ALA A 57 -0.01 22.62 8.78
C ALA A 57 -1.10 23.17 9.72
N ALA A 58 -1.58 22.39 10.69
CA ALA A 58 -2.47 22.87 11.75
C ALA A 58 -1.83 23.95 12.65
N ARG A 59 -0.49 23.98 12.75
CA ARG A 59 0.29 25.01 13.46
C ARG A 59 0.57 26.24 12.60
N GLY A 60 0.06 26.29 11.38
CA GLY A 60 0.29 27.37 10.42
C GLY A 60 1.56 27.22 9.58
N ASP A 61 2.35 26.15 9.76
CA ASP A 61 3.58 25.92 9.00
C ASP A 61 3.37 24.94 7.84
N ARG A 62 2.74 25.42 6.76
CA ARG A 62 2.39 24.60 5.59
C ARG A 62 3.62 24.19 4.77
N GLU A 63 4.65 25.02 4.70
CA GLU A 63 5.85 24.73 3.92
C GLU A 63 6.68 23.62 4.57
N SER A 64 6.87 23.70 5.90
CA SER A 64 7.50 22.59 6.65
C SER A 64 6.64 21.34 6.65
N ALA A 65 5.30 21.48 6.65
CA ALA A 65 4.39 20.34 6.55
C ALA A 65 4.61 19.51 5.28
N ILE A 66 4.67 20.18 4.12
CA ILE A 66 4.84 19.51 2.83
C ILE A 66 6.25 18.91 2.73
N SER A 67 7.29 19.69 3.03
CA SER A 67 8.68 19.22 2.95
C SER A 67 8.93 18.03 3.88
N THR A 68 8.43 18.07 5.12
CA THR A 68 8.57 16.95 6.07
C THR A 68 7.77 15.73 5.60
N ALA A 69 6.52 15.92 5.17
CA ALA A 69 5.68 14.83 4.70
C ALA A 69 6.30 14.09 3.50
N VAL A 70 6.95 14.81 2.58
CA VAL A 70 7.67 14.21 1.43
C VAL A 70 8.85 13.33 1.89
N THR A 71 9.53 13.65 2.98
CA THR A 71 10.63 12.81 3.50
C THR A 71 10.16 11.49 4.10
N VAL A 72 8.96 11.48 4.70
CA VAL A 72 8.36 10.29 5.32
C VAL A 72 7.58 9.45 4.29
N ALA A 73 7.03 10.10 3.27
CA ALA A 73 6.18 9.48 2.27
C ALA A 73 6.91 8.40 1.44
N PRO A 74 6.17 7.44 0.87
CA PRO A 74 6.72 6.55 -0.15
C PRO A 74 7.27 7.30 -1.37
N PRO A 75 8.26 6.73 -2.10
CA PRO A 75 8.78 7.35 -3.31
C PRO A 75 7.68 7.61 -4.35
N ARG A 76 7.73 8.79 -4.99
CA ARG A 76 6.73 9.26 -5.97
C ARG A 76 5.31 9.40 -5.40
N ALA A 77 5.18 9.51 -4.07
CA ALA A 77 3.91 9.88 -3.47
C ALA A 77 3.58 11.34 -3.77
N ASP A 78 2.30 11.60 -3.98
CA ASP A 78 1.71 12.93 -4.08
C ASP A 78 1.17 13.33 -2.72
N VAL A 79 1.49 14.54 -2.25
CA VAL A 79 1.10 15.07 -0.95
C VAL A 79 0.28 16.33 -1.17
N GLU A 80 -0.98 16.28 -0.74
CA GLU A 80 -1.91 17.39 -0.80
C GLU A 80 -2.29 17.79 0.62
N VAL A 81 -2.22 19.08 0.92
CA VAL A 81 -2.73 19.65 2.18
C VAL A 81 -3.79 20.67 1.81
N ARG A 82 -4.92 20.66 2.52
CA ARG A 82 -6.02 21.62 2.37
C ARG A 82 -6.56 22.01 3.74
N THR A 83 -7.16 23.19 3.81
CA THR A 83 -7.76 23.71 5.04
C THR A 83 -9.27 23.76 4.84
N GLU A 84 -10.02 23.16 5.76
CA GLU A 84 -11.47 23.03 5.74
C GLU A 84 -12.04 23.58 7.06
N GLY A 85 -12.42 24.86 7.05
CA GLY A 85 -12.88 25.55 8.25
C GLY A 85 -11.80 25.55 9.34
N GLU A 86 -12.14 24.99 10.51
CA GLU A 86 -11.26 24.86 11.68
C GLU A 86 -10.32 23.64 11.60
N PHE A 87 -10.27 22.93 10.47
CA PHE A 87 -9.47 21.73 10.30
C PHE A 87 -8.48 21.86 9.13
N VAL A 88 -7.37 21.16 9.24
CA VAL A 88 -6.42 20.89 8.17
C VAL A 88 -6.52 19.43 7.81
N VAL A 89 -6.63 19.16 6.51
CA VAL A 89 -6.73 17.83 5.94
C VAL A 89 -5.54 17.59 5.03
N ALA A 90 -4.77 16.56 5.33
CA ALA A 90 -3.63 16.12 4.54
C ALA A 90 -3.95 14.78 3.88
N THR A 91 -3.72 14.68 2.58
CA THR A 91 -3.93 13.48 1.77
C THR A 91 -2.62 13.08 1.12
N VAL A 92 -2.24 11.81 1.24
CA VAL A 92 -1.04 11.25 0.61
C VAL A 92 -1.45 10.10 -0.29
N ARG A 93 -1.01 10.11 -1.55
CA ARG A 93 -1.36 9.11 -2.56
C ARG A 93 -0.12 8.54 -3.22
N VAL A 94 -0.08 7.23 -3.41
CA VAL A 94 1.00 6.54 -4.11
C VAL A 94 0.45 5.41 -4.99
N ARG A 95 1.06 5.21 -6.15
CA ARG A 95 0.79 4.04 -7.00
C ARG A 95 1.70 2.89 -6.59
N SER A 96 1.14 1.71 -6.35
CA SER A 96 1.95 0.54 -6.00
C SER A 96 2.79 0.09 -7.21
N PRO A 97 4.12 -0.02 -7.09
CA PRO A 97 4.96 -0.50 -8.17
C PRO A 97 4.76 -2.00 -8.46
N LEU A 98 4.36 -2.79 -7.46
CA LEU A 98 4.09 -4.23 -7.61
C LEU A 98 2.66 -4.52 -8.07
N LEU A 99 1.74 -3.60 -7.81
CA LEU A 99 0.32 -3.74 -8.14
C LEU A 99 -0.10 -2.49 -8.93
N PRO A 100 0.23 -2.40 -10.24
CA PRO A 100 -0.01 -1.20 -11.03
C PRO A 100 -1.50 -0.82 -11.15
N LEU A 101 -2.41 -1.74 -10.84
CA LEU A 101 -3.85 -1.52 -10.79
C LEU A 101 -4.35 -1.02 -9.41
N VAL A 102 -3.48 -0.94 -8.40
CA VAL A 102 -3.85 -0.56 -7.02
C VAL A 102 -3.24 0.78 -6.66
N ASN A 103 -4.11 1.75 -6.39
CA ASN A 103 -3.75 3.03 -5.80
C ASN A 103 -3.87 2.95 -4.28
N ILE A 104 -2.85 3.41 -3.57
CA ILE A 104 -2.83 3.45 -2.12
C ILE A 104 -2.91 4.91 -1.72
N SER A 105 -3.88 5.25 -0.88
CA SER A 105 -4.02 6.60 -0.34
C SER A 105 -4.33 6.56 1.15
N ALA A 106 -3.96 7.63 1.84
CA ALA A 106 -4.32 7.87 3.22
C ALA A 106 -4.65 9.34 3.42
N GLU A 107 -5.51 9.62 4.38
CA GLU A 107 -5.96 10.95 4.75
C GLU A 107 -5.87 11.11 6.26
N ALA A 108 -5.42 12.29 6.71
CA ALA A 108 -5.36 12.64 8.11
C ALA A 108 -5.88 14.07 8.32
N VAL A 109 -6.53 14.29 9.46
CA VAL A 109 -7.17 15.56 9.80
C VAL A 109 -6.64 16.05 11.15
N ALA A 110 -6.39 17.34 11.28
CA ALA A 110 -6.00 18.00 12.52
C ALA A 110 -6.76 19.32 12.68
N ALA A 111 -7.16 19.68 13.90
CA ALA A 111 -7.77 20.99 14.16
C ALA A 111 -6.69 22.08 14.13
N LEU A 112 -7.03 23.25 13.58
CA LEU A 112 -6.17 24.44 13.64
C LEU A 112 -5.92 24.82 15.10
N GLU A 113 -4.68 25.20 15.39
CA GLU A 113 -4.33 25.67 16.74
C GLU A 113 -5.00 27.04 16.97
N PRO A 114 -5.79 27.21 18.05
CA PRO A 114 -6.45 28.48 18.32
C PRO A 114 -5.39 29.56 18.56
N THR A 115 -5.38 30.58 17.71
CA THR A 115 -4.56 31.78 17.96
C THR A 115 -5.14 32.50 19.17
N VAL A 116 -4.44 32.44 20.31
CA VAL A 116 -4.80 33.23 21.49
C VAL A 116 -4.74 34.70 21.10
N PRO A 117 -5.86 35.46 21.18
CA PRO A 117 -5.81 36.91 20.97
C PRO A 117 -4.98 37.52 22.11
N GLY A 118 -3.92 38.25 21.75
CA GLY A 118 -3.21 39.14 22.67
C GLY A 118 -4.01 40.40 22.98
#